data_AF-A0A502FK12-F1
#
_entry.id   AF-A0A502FK12-F1
#
_cell.length_a   1.000
_cell.length_b   1.000
_cell.length_c   1.000
_cell.angle_alpha   90.00
_cell.angle_beta   90.00
_cell.angle_gamma   90.00
#
_symmetry.space_group_name_H-M   'P 1'
#
loop_
_entity.id
_entity.type
_entity.pdbx_description
1 polymer ?
#
loop_
_entity_poly.entity_id
_entity_poly.type
_entity_poly.pdbx_seq_one_letter_code
_entity_poly.pdbx_strand_id
1 'polypeptide(L)'
;MIAALSLALALATPAPTPSHAKAWTPHSAAALLDASFPSEQVCQTALDAAREHERLTPSKPVHNLSYARLFAQARCGSATHTNGVIWRIRMHWPRRP
;
A
#
# COMPACT_ATOMS: atom_id res chain seq x y z
N MET A 1 6.14 -54.19 26.52
CA MET A 1 7.07 -53.05 26.67
C MET A 1 6.50 -51.86 25.94
N ILE A 2 6.90 -50.67 26.36
CA ILE A 2 6.22 -49.38 26.26
C ILE A 2 6.08 -48.85 24.82
N ALA A 3 4.99 -48.11 24.64
CA ALA A 3 4.54 -47.37 23.47
C ALA A 3 5.55 -46.39 22.86
N ALA A 4 5.33 -46.05 21.58
CA ALA A 4 5.47 -44.67 21.09
C ALA A 4 4.83 -44.54 19.70
N LEU A 5 3.52 -44.25 19.66
CA LEU A 5 2.90 -43.59 18.51
C LEU A 5 3.43 -42.14 18.50
N SER A 6 4.39 -41.84 17.64
CA SER A 6 4.82 -40.46 17.40
C SER A 6 3.75 -39.75 16.58
N LEU A 7 2.83 -39.12 17.30
CA LEU A 7 1.90 -38.11 16.80
C LEU A 7 2.74 -36.94 16.26
N ALA A 8 3.00 -36.92 14.95
CA ALA A 8 3.62 -35.79 14.29
C ALA A 8 2.60 -34.64 14.30
N LEU A 9 2.73 -33.79 15.32
CA LEU A 9 2.04 -32.52 15.46
C LEU A 9 2.39 -31.68 14.24
N ALA A 10 1.52 -31.69 13.22
CA ALA A 10 1.58 -30.74 12.14
C ALA A 10 1.50 -29.35 12.79
N LEU A 11 2.63 -28.64 12.79
CA LEU A 11 2.67 -27.24 13.14
C LEU A 11 1.75 -26.52 12.17
N ALA A 12 0.52 -26.27 12.61
CA ALA A 12 -0.35 -25.25 12.06
C ALA A 12 0.41 -23.94 12.21
N THR A 13 1.18 -23.59 11.19
CA THR A 13 1.61 -22.21 10.99
C THR A 13 0.32 -21.40 11.04
N PRO A 14 0.19 -20.43 11.95
CA PRO A 14 -0.96 -19.56 11.94
C PRO A 14 -0.95 -18.88 10.58
N ALA A 15 -1.88 -19.31 9.71
CA ALA A 15 -2.18 -18.57 8.50
C ALA A 15 -2.39 -17.12 8.95
N PRO A 16 -1.64 -16.15 8.38
CA PRO A 16 -1.81 -14.76 8.76
C PRO A 16 -3.29 -14.46 8.59
N THR A 17 -3.97 -14.24 9.72
CA THR A 17 -5.36 -13.81 9.76
C THR A 17 -5.45 -12.65 8.77
N PRO A 18 -6.42 -12.64 7.84
CA PRO A 18 -6.59 -11.53 6.94
C PRO A 18 -6.82 -10.31 7.81
N SER A 19 -5.75 -9.54 7.98
CA SER A 19 -5.75 -8.30 8.74
C SER A 19 -6.89 -7.50 8.12
N HIS A 20 -7.97 -7.35 8.88
CA HIS A 20 -9.24 -6.76 8.45
C HIS A 20 -8.93 -5.74 7.38
N ALA A 21 -9.31 -6.00 6.12
CA ALA A 21 -9.00 -5.13 5.01
C ALA A 21 -9.41 -3.72 5.42
N LYS A 22 -8.41 -2.90 5.80
CA LYS A 22 -8.66 -1.67 6.53
C LYS A 22 -9.54 -0.85 5.61
N ALA A 23 -10.74 -0.48 6.10
CA ALA A 23 -11.71 0.24 5.29
C ALA A 23 -11.00 1.40 4.58
N TRP A 24 -11.18 1.49 3.27
CA TRP A 24 -10.55 2.54 2.48
C TRP A 24 -11.14 3.88 2.91
N THR A 25 -10.29 4.73 3.48
CA THR A 25 -10.65 6.01 4.09
C THR A 25 -9.73 7.12 3.57
N PRO A 26 -10.16 8.40 3.68
CA PRO A 26 -9.28 9.53 3.40
C PRO A 26 -7.94 9.46 4.13
N HIS A 27 -7.93 8.95 5.38
CA HIS A 27 -6.72 8.80 6.17
C HIS A 27 -5.79 7.70 5.61
N SER A 28 -6.31 6.53 5.20
CA SER A 28 -5.48 5.51 4.58
C SER A 28 -4.96 5.94 3.21
N ALA A 29 -5.76 6.69 2.44
CA ALA A 29 -5.33 7.27 1.17
C ALA A 29 -4.18 8.27 1.36
N ALA A 30 -4.29 9.18 2.33
CA ALA A 30 -3.22 10.10 2.70
C ALA A 30 -1.95 9.36 3.16
N ALA A 31 -2.09 8.38 4.05
CA ALA A 31 -0.97 7.59 4.55
C ALA A 31 -0.20 6.88 3.43
N LEU A 32 -0.91 6.44 2.37
CA LEU A 32 -0.28 5.83 1.22
C LEU A 32 0.56 6.83 0.40
N LEU A 33 0.08 8.07 0.25
CA LEU A 33 0.83 9.13 -0.44
C LEU A 33 2.11 9.49 0.30
N ASP A 34 2.10 9.41 1.62
CA ASP A 34 3.27 9.69 2.46
C ASP A 34 4.21 8.49 2.63
N ALA A 35 3.78 7.28 2.25
CA ALA A 35 4.54 6.05 2.44
C ALA A 35 5.88 6.04 1.68
N SER A 36 6.76 5.15 2.16
CA SER A 36 8.05 4.84 1.55
C SER A 36 8.09 3.36 1.20
N PHE A 37 8.59 3.04 0.01
CA PHE A 37 8.59 1.70 -0.56
C PHE A 37 10.03 1.24 -0.85
N PRO A 38 10.32 -0.07 -0.71
CA PRO A 38 11.65 -0.61 -0.92
C PRO A 38 12.05 -0.73 -2.40
N SER A 39 11.07 -0.73 -3.32
CA SER A 39 11.32 -0.84 -4.76
C SER A 39 10.23 -0.14 -5.59
N GLU A 40 10.55 0.11 -6.86
CA GLU A 40 9.64 0.65 -7.85
C GLU A 40 8.37 -0.20 -7.99
N GLN A 41 8.54 -1.53 -8.14
CA GLN A 41 7.43 -2.46 -8.33
C GLN A 41 6.45 -2.44 -7.16
N VAL A 42 6.95 -2.37 -5.92
CA VAL A 42 6.10 -2.31 -4.72
C VAL A 42 5.35 -0.98 -4.67
N CYS A 43 6.02 0.14 -4.97
CA CYS A 43 5.36 1.44 -5.07
C CYS A 43 4.25 1.43 -6.14
N GLN A 44 4.55 0.88 -7.33
CA GLN A 44 3.62 0.88 -8.45
C GLN A 44 2.39 0.01 -8.16
N THR A 45 2.61 -1.17 -7.57
CA THR A 45 1.53 -2.06 -7.12
C THR A 45 0.63 -1.38 -6.10
N ALA A 46 1.22 -0.66 -5.14
CA ALA A 46 0.48 0.09 -4.13
C ALA A 46 -0.34 1.23 -4.75
N LEU A 47 0.24 1.96 -5.70
CA LEU A 47 -0.44 3.03 -6.44
C LEU A 47 -1.61 2.49 -7.29
N ASP A 48 -1.44 1.36 -7.95
CA ASP A 48 -2.50 0.74 -8.76
C ASP A 48 -3.64 0.19 -7.89
N ALA A 49 -3.32 -0.43 -6.76
CA ALA A 49 -4.32 -0.83 -5.77
C ALA A 49 -5.11 0.38 -5.24
N ALA A 50 -4.44 1.52 -4.98
CA ALA A 50 -5.12 2.73 -4.53
C ALA A 50 -6.08 3.30 -5.58
N ARG A 51 -5.69 3.28 -6.86
CA ARG A 51 -6.56 3.69 -7.98
C ARG A 51 -7.79 2.81 -8.06
N GLU A 52 -7.63 1.51 -7.89
CA GLU A 52 -8.75 0.57 -7.90
C GLU A 52 -9.68 0.79 -6.70
N HIS A 53 -9.13 1.00 -5.51
CA HIS A 53 -9.93 1.34 -4.33
C HIS A 53 -10.71 2.64 -4.50
N GLU A 54 -10.08 3.71 -4.99
CA GLU A 54 -10.78 4.97 -5.28
C GLU A 54 -11.81 4.84 -6.41
N ARG A 55 -11.61 3.92 -7.36
CA ARG A 55 -12.58 3.64 -8.43
C ARG A 55 -13.83 2.94 -7.89
N LEU A 56 -13.66 1.97 -7.00
CA LEU A 56 -14.76 1.18 -6.42
C LEU A 56 -15.47 1.90 -5.28
N THR A 57 -14.69 2.53 -4.38
CA THR A 57 -15.18 3.21 -3.18
C THR A 57 -14.44 4.54 -3.01
N PRO A 58 -14.88 5.60 -3.70
CA PRO A 58 -14.20 6.89 -3.67
C PRO A 58 -14.09 7.45 -2.24
N SER A 59 -12.89 7.89 -1.84
CA SER A 59 -12.73 8.56 -0.55
C SER A 59 -13.45 9.91 -0.55
N LYS A 60 -13.99 10.32 0.61
CA LYS A 60 -14.51 11.68 0.77
C LYS A 60 -13.39 12.70 0.49
N PRO A 61 -13.63 13.72 -0.33
CA PRO A 61 -12.67 14.79 -0.55
C PRO A 61 -12.31 15.50 0.75
N VAL A 62 -11.05 15.91 0.88
CA VAL A 62 -10.56 16.71 2.02
C VAL A 62 -10.02 18.02 1.45
N HIS A 63 -10.48 19.17 1.96
CA HIS A 63 -10.09 20.50 1.46
C HIS A 63 -10.23 20.67 -0.07
N ASN A 64 -11.31 20.16 -0.67
CA ASN A 64 -11.55 20.14 -2.12
C ASN A 64 -10.53 19.33 -2.94
N LEU A 65 -9.70 18.50 -2.30
CA LEU A 65 -8.79 17.56 -2.96
C LEU A 65 -9.44 16.18 -3.04
N SER A 66 -9.57 15.67 -4.27
CA SER A 66 -10.03 14.31 -4.54
C SER A 66 -8.84 13.35 -4.59
N TYR A 67 -8.87 12.29 -3.78
CA TYR A 67 -7.84 11.26 -3.78
C TYR A 67 -7.79 10.50 -5.11
N ALA A 68 -8.93 10.19 -5.72
CA ALA A 68 -8.98 9.67 -7.09
C ALA A 68 -8.17 10.54 -8.07
N ARG A 69 -8.32 11.86 -8.02
CA ARG A 69 -7.53 12.79 -8.87
C ARG A 69 -6.05 12.79 -8.51
N LEU A 70 -5.72 12.75 -7.21
CA LEU A 70 -4.34 12.67 -6.74
C LEU A 70 -3.65 11.40 -7.27
N PHE A 71 -4.25 10.22 -7.10
CA PHE A 71 -3.64 8.97 -7.56
C PHE A 71 -3.61 8.83 -9.10
N ALA A 72 -4.54 9.45 -9.82
CA ALA A 72 -4.48 9.50 -11.29
C ALA A 72 -3.24 10.27 -11.78
N GLN A 73 -2.87 11.35 -11.09
CA GLN A 73 -1.73 12.21 -11.43
C GLN A 73 -0.43 11.77 -10.75
N ALA A 74 -0.51 10.88 -9.78
CA ALA A 74 0.64 10.38 -9.09
C ALA A 74 1.46 9.40 -9.94
N ARG A 75 2.77 9.37 -9.71
CA ARG A 75 3.73 8.43 -10.28
C ARG A 75 4.70 7.98 -9.19
N CYS A 76 5.24 6.78 -9.32
CA CYS A 76 6.34 6.36 -8.46
C CYS A 76 7.62 7.09 -8.86
N GLY A 77 8.34 7.60 -7.86
CA GLY A 77 9.62 8.26 -8.05
C GLY A 77 10.58 7.88 -6.95
N SER A 78 11.86 7.76 -7.30
CA SER A 78 12.92 7.44 -6.37
C SER A 78 13.64 8.69 -5.87
N ALA A 79 14.23 8.60 -4.69
CA ALA A 79 15.26 9.50 -4.23
C ALA A 79 16.36 8.70 -3.55
N THR A 80 17.61 9.10 -3.80
CA THR A 80 18.77 8.58 -3.07
C THR A 80 18.79 9.22 -1.68
N HIS A 81 18.79 8.38 -0.65
CA HIS A 81 19.01 8.75 0.74
C HIS A 81 20.32 8.14 1.23
N THR A 82 20.83 8.62 2.37
CA THR A 82 22.08 8.13 3.00
C THR A 82 22.09 6.62 3.24
N ASN A 83 20.90 6.01 3.43
CA ASN A 83 20.73 4.58 3.73
C ASN A 83 20.24 3.76 2.53
N GLY A 84 20.23 4.32 1.31
CA GLY A 84 19.80 3.63 0.09
C GLY A 84 18.78 4.40 -0.74
N VAL A 85 18.20 3.74 -1.74
CA VAL A 85 17.16 4.32 -2.60
C VAL A 85 15.80 4.10 -1.97
N ILE A 86 15.02 5.18 -1.82
CA ILE A 86 13.64 5.12 -1.32
C ILE A 86 12.71 5.48 -2.46
N TRP A 87 11.67 4.66 -2.66
CA TRP A 87 10.60 4.91 -3.62
C TRP A 87 9.39 5.52 -2.92
N ARG A 88 8.78 6.53 -3.51
CA ARG A 88 7.59 7.21 -2.98
C ARG A 88 6.62 7.55 -4.10
N ILE A 89 5.35 7.65 -3.75
CA ILE A 89 4.33 8.17 -4.66
C ILE A 89 4.47 9.69 -4.71
N ARG A 90 4.78 10.23 -5.89
CA ARG A 90 4.96 11.66 -6.10
C ARG A 90 3.87 12.20 -7.02
N MET A 91 3.41 13.40 -6.71
CA MET A 91 2.46 14.09 -7.58
C MET A 91 3.17 14.64 -8.81
N HIS A 92 2.74 14.21 -9.99
CA HIS A 92 3.26 14.72 -11.25
C HIS A 92 2.27 15.73 -11.83
N TRP A 93 2.31 16.96 -11.29
CA TRP A 93 1.48 18.05 -11.77
C TRP A 93 2.00 18.59 -13.10
N PRO A 94 1.13 18.89 -14.08
CA PRO A 94 1.54 19.70 -15.22
C PRO A 94 2.07 21.04 -14.68
N ARG A 95 3.18 21.52 -15.23
CA ARG A 95 3.65 22.88 -14.94
C ARG A 95 2.52 23.84 -15.32
N ARG A 96 2.15 24.73 -14.40
CA ARG A 96 1.15 25.76 -14.69
C ARG A 96 1.65 26.57 -15.90
N PRO A 97 0.77 26.91 -16.87
CA PRO A 97 1.13 27.77 -17.98
C PRO A 97 1.57 29.16 -17.50
#